data_AF-A0A645CPE1-F1
#
_entry.id   AF-A0A645CPE1-F1
#
_cell.length_a   1.000
_cell.length_b   1.000
_cell.length_c   1.000
_cell.angle_alpha   90.00
_cell.angle_beta   90.00
_cell.angle_gamma   90.00
#
_symmetry.space_group_name_H-M   'P 1'
#
loop_
_entity.id
_entity.type
_entity.pdbx_description
1 polymer ?
#
loop_
_entity_poly.entity_id
_entity_poly.type
_entity_poly.pdbx_seq_one_letter_code
_entity_poly.pdbx_strand_id
1 'polypeptide(L)'
;MVVKSYIADFFTWSNKDGSYDIGGLDYVYGPQHLSIQAQARSYYYNDLDLLIEKYGSDNLPTVKNITITSSNHTKDLYYYETSVYDEDSGEYVDGELTYDAYHVIATWEYETGDYDTSNLPTEGQFMVVNRDGRLEIAYYHENYY
;
A
#
# COMPACT_ATOMS: atom_id res chain seq x y z
N MET A 1 7.28 8.90 -6.86
CA MET A 1 7.39 7.61 -7.58
C MET A 1 6.86 6.45 -6.75
N VAL A 2 7.24 6.31 -5.47
CA VAL A 2 6.79 5.19 -4.59
C VAL A 2 5.29 4.93 -4.61
N VAL A 3 4.44 5.96 -4.49
CA VAL A 3 2.97 5.81 -4.51
C VAL A 3 2.47 5.25 -5.84
N LYS A 4 3.03 5.70 -6.97
CA LYS A 4 2.63 5.17 -8.28
C LYS A 4 3.03 3.70 -8.43
N SER A 5 4.21 3.34 -7.97
CA SER A 5 4.69 1.95 -8.02
C SER A 5 3.88 1.04 -7.09
N TYR A 6 3.56 1.51 -5.89
CA TYR A 6 2.66 0.80 -4.97
C TYR A 6 1.30 0.59 -5.63
N ILE A 7 0.68 1.64 -6.18
CA ILE A 7 -0.65 1.54 -6.79
C ILE A 7 -0.64 0.56 -7.96
N ALA A 8 0.36 0.66 -8.85
CA ALA A 8 0.48 -0.19 -10.03
C ALA A 8 0.58 -1.68 -9.69
N ASP A 9 1.21 -2.02 -8.56
CA ASP A 9 1.43 -3.40 -8.15
C ASP A 9 0.34 -3.93 -7.21
N PHE A 10 -0.08 -3.12 -6.22
CA PHE A 10 -1.08 -3.50 -5.22
C PHE A 10 -2.49 -3.61 -5.81
N PHE A 11 -2.89 -2.72 -6.71
CA PHE A 11 -4.26 -2.71 -7.26
C PHE A 11 -4.39 -3.46 -8.59
N THR A 12 -3.31 -4.04 -9.12
CA THR A 12 -3.37 -4.90 -10.31
C THR A 12 -3.56 -6.35 -9.88
N TRP A 13 -4.69 -6.94 -10.24
CA TRP A 13 -4.99 -8.35 -9.94
C TRP A 13 -4.60 -9.29 -11.08
N SER A 14 -4.51 -8.77 -12.31
CA SER A 14 -4.23 -9.59 -13.49
C SER A 14 -2.88 -10.28 -13.48
N ASN A 15 -1.93 -9.78 -12.69
CA ASN A 15 -0.60 -10.35 -12.52
C ASN A 15 -0.43 -11.17 -11.23
N LYS A 16 -1.54 -11.53 -10.56
CA LYS A 16 -1.52 -12.23 -9.26
C LYS A 16 -1.89 -13.69 -9.38
N ASP A 17 -1.27 -14.50 -8.54
CA ASP A 17 -1.47 -15.95 -8.49
C ASP A 17 -2.49 -16.41 -7.41
N GLY A 18 -3.08 -15.47 -6.67
CA GLY A 18 -4.09 -15.76 -5.66
C GLY A 18 -4.16 -14.76 -4.52
N SER A 19 -5.00 -15.03 -3.53
CA SER A 19 -5.23 -14.14 -2.38
C SER A 19 -4.00 -13.94 -1.47
N TYR A 20 -2.95 -14.76 -1.63
CA TYR A 20 -1.70 -14.68 -0.89
C TYR A 20 -0.64 -13.80 -1.58
N ASP A 21 -0.80 -13.53 -2.87
CA ASP A 21 0.16 -12.79 -3.69
C ASP A 21 -0.14 -11.28 -3.61
N ILE A 22 0.24 -10.67 -2.49
CA ILE A 22 -0.03 -9.25 -2.23
C ILE A 22 1.06 -8.39 -2.87
N GLY A 23 0.69 -7.65 -3.92
CA GLY A 23 1.59 -6.71 -4.60
C GLY A 23 1.96 -5.50 -3.74
N GLY A 24 3.02 -4.80 -4.10
CA GLY A 24 3.38 -3.49 -3.57
C GLY A 24 4.00 -3.49 -2.17
N LEU A 25 4.11 -4.64 -1.51
CA LEU A 25 4.70 -4.74 -0.17
C LEU A 25 6.15 -4.25 -0.10
N ASP A 26 6.94 -4.35 -1.18
CA ASP A 26 8.32 -3.83 -1.22
C ASP A 26 8.43 -2.30 -1.04
N TYR A 27 7.32 -1.58 -1.26
CA TYR A 27 7.22 -0.14 -1.08
C TYR A 27 6.72 0.25 0.32
N VAL A 28 6.30 -0.71 1.14
CA VAL A 28 5.73 -0.46 2.46
C VAL A 28 6.84 -0.24 3.48
N TYR A 29 6.57 0.62 4.46
CA TYR A 29 7.44 0.79 5.62
C TYR A 29 7.47 -0.51 6.41
N GLY A 30 8.65 -1.12 6.56
CA GLY A 30 8.83 -2.48 7.09
C GLY A 30 7.93 -2.86 8.28
N PRO A 31 7.84 -2.04 9.34
CA PRO A 31 6.98 -2.33 10.48
C PRO A 31 5.47 -2.42 10.19
N GLN A 32 5.02 -1.87 9.06
CA GLN A 32 3.63 -1.89 8.61
C GLN A 32 3.32 -3.04 7.65
N HIS A 33 4.34 -3.80 7.21
CA HIS A 33 4.16 -4.92 6.26
C HIS A 33 3.08 -5.90 6.68
N LEU A 34 3.16 -6.42 7.92
CA LEU A 34 2.23 -7.44 8.40
C LEU A 34 0.80 -6.90 8.54
N SER A 35 0.67 -5.66 8.99
CA SER A 35 -0.63 -5.00 9.14
C SER A 35 -1.31 -4.79 7.78
N ILE A 36 -0.57 -4.22 6.82
CA ILE A 36 -1.07 -3.97 5.47
C ILE A 36 -1.35 -5.28 4.73
N GLN A 37 -0.44 -6.26 4.82
CA GLN A 37 -0.65 -7.57 4.22
C GLN A 37 -1.91 -8.25 4.79
N ALA A 38 -2.10 -8.24 6.11
CA ALA A 38 -3.28 -8.85 6.73
C ALA A 38 -4.57 -8.18 6.27
N GLN A 39 -4.62 -6.84 6.27
CA GLN A 39 -5.79 -6.09 5.79
C GLN A 39 -6.06 -6.35 4.31
N ALA A 40 -5.03 -6.31 3.46
CA ALA A 40 -5.14 -6.59 2.04
C ALA A 40 -5.76 -7.96 1.79
N ARG A 41 -5.28 -9.00 2.48
CA ARG A 41 -5.81 -10.37 2.36
C ARG A 41 -7.25 -10.48 2.84
N SER A 42 -7.61 -9.80 3.92
CA SER A 42 -8.96 -9.88 4.50
C SER A 42 -10.03 -9.12 3.71
N TYR A 43 -9.66 -8.05 3.01
CA TYR A 43 -10.65 -7.14 2.42
C TYR A 43 -10.54 -7.00 0.90
N TYR A 44 -9.33 -6.76 0.37
CA TYR A 44 -9.17 -6.45 -1.05
C TYR A 44 -8.86 -7.69 -1.89
N TYR A 45 -8.03 -8.60 -1.38
CA TYR A 45 -7.61 -9.82 -2.07
C TYR A 45 -8.41 -11.06 -1.67
N ASN A 46 -9.40 -10.93 -0.77
CA ASN A 46 -10.07 -12.07 -0.11
C ASN A 46 -10.69 -13.06 -1.10
N ASP A 47 -11.36 -12.55 -2.13
CA ASP A 47 -12.07 -13.39 -3.11
C ASP A 47 -11.23 -13.64 -4.38
N LEU A 48 -9.95 -13.23 -4.40
CA LEU A 48 -9.14 -13.23 -5.62
C LEU A 48 -8.96 -14.62 -6.22
N ASP A 49 -8.80 -15.66 -5.39
CA ASP A 49 -8.69 -17.05 -5.87
C ASP A 49 -9.96 -17.48 -6.65
N LEU A 50 -11.14 -17.14 -6.12
CA LEU A 50 -12.42 -17.41 -6.77
C LEU A 50 -12.58 -16.60 -8.07
N LEU A 51 -12.12 -15.35 -8.08
CA LEU A 51 -12.17 -14.49 -9.25
C LEU A 51 -11.24 -15.00 -10.36
N ILE A 52 -10.04 -15.48 -10.01
CA ILE A 52 -9.11 -16.13 -10.96
C ILE A 52 -9.75 -17.39 -11.54
N GLU A 53 -10.37 -18.25 -10.74
CA GLU A 53 -11.05 -19.45 -11.24
C GLU A 53 -12.19 -19.09 -12.21
N LYS A 54 -12.94 -18.03 -11.91
CA LYS A 54 -14.14 -17.64 -12.67
C LYS A 54 -13.81 -16.90 -13.97
N TYR A 55 -12.84 -16.00 -13.96
CA TYR A 55 -12.56 -15.08 -15.06
C TYR A 55 -11.23 -15.37 -15.76
N GLY A 56 -10.28 -16.03 -15.08
CA GLY A 56 -8.88 -16.12 -15.50
C GLY A 56 -8.12 -14.82 -15.20
N SER A 57 -6.86 -14.92 -14.78
CA SER A 57 -6.06 -13.78 -14.34
C SER A 57 -5.98 -12.66 -15.40
N ASP A 58 -5.80 -13.01 -16.68
CA ASP A 58 -5.70 -12.02 -17.78
C ASP A 58 -6.95 -11.13 -17.95
N ASN A 59 -8.11 -11.55 -17.41
CA ASN A 59 -9.36 -10.79 -17.48
C ASN A 59 -9.67 -10.00 -16.20
N LEU A 60 -8.79 -10.08 -15.20
CA LEU A 60 -8.89 -9.32 -13.97
C LEU A 60 -8.33 -7.89 -14.13
N PRO A 61 -8.60 -6.98 -13.18
CA PRO A 61 -8.20 -5.58 -13.28
C PRO A 61 -6.69 -5.38 -13.43
N THR A 62 -6.30 -4.54 -14.38
CA THR A 62 -4.94 -3.98 -14.53
C THR A 62 -5.01 -2.47 -14.33
N VAL A 63 -4.18 -1.91 -13.46
CA VAL A 63 -4.13 -0.47 -13.22
C VAL A 63 -3.51 0.26 -14.42
N LYS A 64 -4.08 1.41 -14.78
CA LYS A 64 -3.51 2.38 -15.72
C LYS A 64 -3.71 3.82 -15.25
N ASN A 65 -3.05 4.76 -15.92
CA ASN A 65 -3.29 6.21 -15.79
C ASN A 65 -3.19 6.77 -14.35
N ILE A 66 -2.18 6.34 -13.59
CA ILE A 66 -1.98 6.80 -12.22
C ILE A 66 -1.56 8.28 -12.16
N THR A 67 -2.37 9.09 -11.49
CA THR A 67 -2.20 10.53 -11.34
C THR A 67 -2.04 10.89 -9.86
N ILE A 68 -1.00 11.66 -9.52
CA ILE A 68 -0.88 12.26 -8.19
C ILE A 68 -1.61 13.60 -8.23
N THR A 69 -2.68 13.75 -7.45
CA THR A 69 -3.51 14.95 -7.41
C THR A 69 -3.06 15.91 -6.32
N SER A 70 -2.43 15.40 -5.25
CA SER A 70 -1.91 16.18 -4.14
C SER A 70 -0.70 15.49 -3.52
N SER A 71 0.28 16.27 -3.05
CA SER A 71 1.45 15.77 -2.32
C SER A 71 1.99 16.87 -1.43
N ASN A 72 1.67 16.80 -0.14
CA ASN A 72 2.06 17.81 0.83
C ASN A 72 2.92 17.18 1.93
N HIS A 73 4.01 17.84 2.29
CA HIS A 73 4.75 17.51 3.51
C HIS A 73 3.82 17.69 4.71
N THR A 74 3.83 16.73 5.63
CA THR A 74 3.00 16.79 6.84
C THR A 74 3.60 17.78 7.82
N LYS A 75 2.75 18.50 8.55
CA LYS A 75 3.22 19.43 9.58
C LYS A 75 3.95 18.71 10.72
N ASP A 76 3.42 17.54 11.08
CA ASP A 76 3.94 16.70 12.15
C ASP A 76 4.76 15.55 11.56
N LEU A 77 5.76 15.09 12.32
CA LEU A 77 6.52 13.88 11.98
C LEU A 77 5.63 12.64 12.11
N TYR A 78 5.95 11.61 11.36
CA TYR A 78 5.39 10.28 11.60
C TYR A 78 6.10 9.65 12.81
N TYR A 79 5.32 9.10 13.74
CA TYR A 79 5.82 8.45 14.95
C TYR A 79 5.58 6.94 14.88
N TYR A 80 6.58 6.17 15.29
CA TYR A 80 6.46 4.73 15.46
C TYR A 80 7.15 4.28 16.74
N GLU A 81 6.37 3.72 17.67
CA GLU A 81 6.88 3.10 18.89
C GLU A 81 7.54 1.76 18.55
N THR A 82 8.76 1.56 19.03
CA THR A 82 9.52 0.33 18.81
C THR A 82 10.48 0.08 19.96
N SER A 83 11.06 -1.12 20.00
CA SER A 83 12.13 -1.40 20.95
C SER A 83 13.48 -1.01 20.35
N VAL A 84 14.22 -0.13 21.03
CA VAL A 84 15.52 0.38 20.61
C VAL A 84 16.60 -0.21 21.50
N TYR A 85 17.74 -0.57 20.92
CA TYR A 85 18.87 -1.08 21.69
C TYR A 85 19.55 0.08 22.44
N ASP A 86 19.61 -0.02 23.77
CA ASP A 86 20.30 0.92 24.64
C ASP A 86 21.71 0.38 24.95
N GLU A 87 22.73 1.08 24.45
CA GLU A 87 24.14 0.67 24.63
C GLU A 87 24.61 0.76 26.10
N ASP A 88 24.02 1.64 26.91
CA ASP A 88 24.41 1.83 28.30
C ASP A 88 23.86 0.72 29.21
N SER A 89 22.63 0.28 28.97
CA SER A 89 22.00 -0.81 29.72
C SER A 89 22.23 -2.19 29.11
N GLY A 90 22.53 -2.26 27.81
CA GLY A 90 22.68 -3.51 27.05
C GLY A 90 21.36 -4.23 26.76
N GLU A 91 20.23 -3.54 26.93
CA GLU A 91 18.88 -4.09 26.77
C GLU A 91 18.09 -3.36 25.67
N TYR A 92 17.02 -4.00 25.18
CA TYR A 92 16.05 -3.33 24.33
C TYR A 92 15.01 -2.63 25.21
N VAL A 93 14.89 -1.32 25.06
CA VAL A 93 13.94 -0.48 25.79
C VAL A 93 12.92 0.13 24.83
N ASP A 94 11.77 0.54 25.36
CA ASP A 94 10.79 1.28 24.58
C ASP A 94 11.41 2.59 24.09
N GLY A 95 11.25 2.88 22.80
CA GLY A 95 11.63 4.14 22.23
C GLY A 95 10.85 4.45 20.97
N GLU A 96 11.20 5.58 20.37
CA GLU A 96 10.40 6.20 19.33
C GLU A 96 11.26 6.52 18.12
N LEU A 97 10.79 6.11 16.95
CA LEU A 97 11.35 6.54 15.68
C LEU A 97 10.45 7.62 15.09
N THR A 98 11.07 8.69 14.58
CA THR A 98 10.36 9.77 13.92
C THR A 98 10.90 10.01 12.52
N TYR A 99 10.01 10.27 11.57
CA TYR A 99 10.36 10.51 10.18
C TYR A 99 9.57 11.68 9.61
N ASP A 100 10.18 12.41 8.68
CA ASP A 100 9.45 13.28 7.78
C ASP A 100 8.39 12.46 7.04
N ALA A 101 7.21 13.04 6.83
CA ALA A 101 6.15 12.36 6.11
C ALA A 101 5.44 13.28 5.13
N TYR A 102 4.73 12.65 4.20
CA TYR A 102 3.98 13.31 3.15
C TYR A 102 2.60 12.69 3.06
N HIS A 103 1.58 13.52 3.02
CA HIS A 103 0.23 13.12 2.64
C HIS A 103 0.09 13.24 1.12
N VAL A 104 -0.14 12.12 0.47
CA VAL A 104 -0.23 12.02 -0.99
C VAL A 104 -1.62 11.50 -1.36
N ILE A 105 -2.29 12.19 -2.29
CA ILE A 105 -3.56 11.75 -2.86
C ILE A 105 -3.31 11.37 -4.32
N ALA A 106 -3.82 10.22 -4.71
CA ALA A 106 -3.68 9.73 -6.06
C ALA A 106 -4.99 9.14 -6.58
N THR A 107 -5.18 9.23 -7.89
CA THR A 107 -6.25 8.57 -8.63
C THR A 107 -5.66 7.65 -9.69
N TRP A 108 -6.41 6.63 -10.08
CA TRP A 108 -6.04 5.71 -11.15
C TRP A 108 -7.29 5.17 -11.85
N GLU A 109 -7.06 4.54 -12.98
CA GLU A 109 -8.09 3.87 -13.76
C GLU A 109 -7.74 2.38 -13.89
N TYR A 110 -8.71 1.58 -14.30
CA TYR A 110 -8.49 0.19 -14.69
C TYR A 110 -8.60 0.02 -16.20
N GLU A 111 -7.83 -0.90 -16.75
CA GLU A 111 -8.09 -1.44 -18.08
C GLU A 111 -9.48 -2.09 -18.13
N THR A 112 -10.13 -2.00 -19.29
CA THR A 112 -11.44 -2.62 -19.51
C THR A 112 -11.27 -4.11 -19.78
N GLY A 113 -11.95 -4.94 -19.00
CA GLY A 113 -11.96 -6.41 -19.16
C GLY A 113 -13.35 -7.00 -18.88
N ASP A 114 -13.40 -8.33 -18.70
CA ASP A 114 -14.65 -9.05 -18.40
C ASP A 114 -15.11 -8.89 -16.95
N TYR A 115 -14.18 -8.60 -16.03
CA TYR A 115 -14.49 -8.28 -14.65
C TYR A 115 -15.01 -6.84 -14.53
N ASP A 116 -16.14 -6.67 -13.82
CA ASP A 116 -16.70 -5.35 -13.54
C ASP A 116 -15.88 -4.63 -12.45
N THR A 117 -15.11 -3.62 -12.86
CA THR A 117 -14.26 -2.84 -11.98
C THR A 117 -14.99 -1.71 -11.24
N SER A 118 -16.31 -1.57 -11.38
CA SER A 118 -17.08 -0.44 -10.83
C SER A 118 -17.01 -0.33 -9.30
N ASN A 119 -16.81 -1.46 -8.61
CA ASN A 119 -16.69 -1.51 -7.15
C ASN A 119 -15.24 -1.45 -6.65
N LEU A 120 -14.27 -1.27 -7.54
CA LEU A 120 -12.87 -1.19 -7.16
C LEU A 120 -12.47 0.27 -6.86
N PRO A 121 -11.55 0.47 -5.91
CA PRO A 121 -11.07 1.81 -5.60
C PRO A 121 -10.37 2.42 -6.82
N THR A 122 -10.62 3.70 -7.07
CA THR A 122 -9.98 4.49 -8.13
C THR A 122 -9.29 5.75 -7.57
N GLU A 123 -9.34 5.91 -6.25
CA GLU A 123 -8.71 6.98 -5.49
C GLU A 123 -8.19 6.44 -4.16
N GLY A 124 -7.05 6.97 -3.72
CA GLY A 124 -6.44 6.61 -2.44
C GLY A 124 -5.64 7.74 -1.84
N GLN A 125 -5.54 7.69 -0.51
CA GLN A 125 -4.70 8.56 0.30
C GLN A 125 -3.57 7.75 0.92
N PHE A 126 -2.37 8.29 0.87
CA PHE A 126 -1.15 7.60 1.28
C PHE A 126 -0.38 8.49 2.26
N MET A 127 0.02 7.89 3.38
CA MET A 127 1.06 8.45 4.24
C MET A 127 2.40 7.85 3.80
N VAL A 128 3.28 8.71 3.31
CA VAL A 128 4.62 8.31 2.83
C VAL A 128 5.65 8.83 3.81
N VAL A 129 6.45 7.95 4.40
CA VAL A 129 7.55 8.33 5.29
C VAL A 129 8.86 8.41 4.52
N ASN A 130 9.72 9.34 4.91
CA ASN A 130 11.08 9.47 4.41
C ASN A 130 12.06 8.94 5.45
N ARG A 131 12.44 7.67 5.32
CA ARG A 131 13.44 7.03 6.17
C ARG A 131 14.81 7.18 5.52
N ASP A 132 15.56 8.19 5.96
CA ASP A 132 16.94 8.46 5.53
C ASP A 132 17.12 8.56 4.00
N GLY A 133 16.17 9.19 3.32
CA GLY A 133 16.16 9.36 1.87
C GLY A 133 15.40 8.28 1.11
N ARG A 134 14.94 7.22 1.77
CA ARG A 134 14.05 6.20 1.20
C ARG A 134 12.59 6.54 1.52
N LEU A 135 11.79 6.71 0.47
CA LEU A 135 10.35 6.90 0.61
C LEU A 135 9.63 5.54 0.71
N GLU A 136 8.80 5.37 1.72
CA GLU A 136 8.08 4.12 2.02
C GLU A 136 6.62 4.43 2.42
N ILE A 137 5.67 3.54 2.11
CA ILE A 137 4.25 3.69 2.47
C ILE A 137 4.06 3.23 3.91
N ALA A 138 3.73 4.15 4.82
CA ALA A 138 3.44 3.80 6.20
C ALA A 138 1.96 3.44 6.41
N TYR A 139 1.07 4.06 5.66
CA TYR A 139 -0.36 3.77 5.70
C TYR A 139 -1.00 4.17 4.39
N TYR A 140 -2.05 3.46 3.99
CA TYR A 140 -2.92 3.90 2.91
C TYR A 140 -4.38 3.66 3.28
N HIS A 141 -5.25 4.50 2.71
CA HIS A 141 -6.69 4.34 2.77
C HIS A 141 -7.25 4.54 1.38
N GLU A 142 -8.08 3.59 0.94
CA GLU A 142 -8.80 3.67 -0.33
C GLU A 142 -10.20 4.25 -0.06
N ASN A 143 -10.64 5.19 -0.91
CA ASN A 143 -11.96 5.78 -0.78
C ASN A 143 -12.97 4.91 -1.55
N TYR A 144 -13.88 4.24 -0.84
CA TYR A 144 -15.04 3.58 -1.44
C TYR A 144 -16.13 4.63 -1.72
N TYR A 145 -16.71 4.61 -2.92
CA TYR A 145 -17.88 5.41 -3.30
C TYR A 145 -19.15 4.55 -3.36
#